data_AF-A0A355HBX3-F1
#
_entry.id   AF-A0A355HBX3-F1
#
_cell.length_a   1.000
_cell.length_b   1.000
_cell.length_c   1.000
_cell.angle_alpha   90.00
_cell.angle_beta   90.00
_cell.angle_gamma   90.00
#
_symmetry.space_group_name_H-M   'P 1'
#
loop_
_entity.id
_entity.type
_entity.pdbx_description
1 polymer ?
#
loop_
_entity_poly.entity_id
_entity_poly.type
_entity_poly.pdbx_seq_one_letter_code
_entity_poly.pdbx_strand_id
1 'polypeptide(L)'
;MKRDAEFLKKVRELASEKNMSATAKALKIPVYSLRARLLSSAINLGEIPPQFAKTRVVKKVAKAKKRKLDDTLRAAGKAGNSKRVIIPQYIFEELGWNKGDKIVIRRSGKNKIIIEKPASK
;
A
#
# COMPACT_ATOMS: atom_id res chain seq x y z
N MET A 1 19.09 37.31 8.05
CA MET A 1 18.03 37.97 8.85
C MET A 1 16.82 38.38 8.02
N LYS A 2 16.83 39.43 7.17
CA LYS A 2 15.62 39.79 6.36
C LYS A 2 15.09 38.64 5.48
N ARG A 3 16.00 37.94 4.79
CA ARG A 3 15.68 36.77 3.96
C ARG A 3 15.06 35.60 4.74
N ASP A 4 15.41 35.44 6.02
CA ASP A 4 14.91 34.38 6.89
C ASP A 4 13.50 34.68 7.37
N ALA A 5 13.22 35.95 7.68
CA ALA A 5 11.89 36.41 8.07
C ALA A 5 10.89 36.30 6.92
N GLU A 6 11.29 36.69 5.70
CA GLU A 6 10.46 36.50 4.49
C GLU A 6 10.19 35.03 4.19
N PHE A 7 11.18 34.17 4.42
CA PHE A 7 11.04 32.73 4.26
C PHE A 7 10.05 32.16 5.28
N LEU A 8 10.17 32.51 6.57
CA LEU A 8 9.22 32.04 7.59
C LEU A 8 7.80 32.54 7.35
N LYS A 9 7.62 33.77 6.87
CA LYS A 9 6.29 34.29 6.51
C LYS A 9 5.63 33.45 5.41
N LYS A 10 6.36 33.18 4.33
CA LYS A 10 5.89 32.32 3.23
C LYS A 10 5.60 30.89 3.68
N VAL A 11 6.45 30.34 4.56
CA VAL A 11 6.23 28.98 5.09
C VAL A 11 5.01 28.95 6.01
N ARG A 12 4.77 29.98 6.84
CA ARG A 12 3.58 30.09 7.70
C ARG A 12 2.29 30.14 6.87
N GLU A 13 2.26 30.94 5.82
CA GLU A 13 1.14 31.01 4.88
C GLU A 13 0.86 29.67 4.21
N LEU A 14 1.90 28.91 3.86
CA LEU A 14 1.74 27.59 3.26
C LEU A 14 1.42 26.47 4.27
N ALA A 15 1.84 26.63 5.54
CA ALA A 15 1.67 25.61 6.57
C ALA A 15 0.23 25.49 7.09
N SER A 16 -0.57 26.56 6.97
CA SER A 16 -2.00 26.55 7.33
C SER A 16 -2.82 25.62 6.42
N GLU A 17 -2.50 25.59 5.12
CA GLU A 17 -3.26 24.83 4.12
C GLU A 17 -2.63 23.48 3.78
N LYS A 18 -1.29 23.39 3.79
CA LYS A 18 -0.55 22.25 3.20
C LYS A 18 0.31 21.53 4.24
N ASN A 19 0.51 20.23 3.99
CA ASN A 19 1.52 19.47 4.73
C ASN A 19 2.94 19.84 4.26
N MET A 20 3.93 19.52 5.09
CA MET A 20 5.33 19.89 4.86
C MET A 20 5.88 19.43 3.49
N SER A 21 5.44 18.27 2.97
CA SER A 21 5.83 17.78 1.64
C SER A 21 5.23 18.62 0.51
N ALA A 22 3.97 19.01 0.65
CA ALA A 22 3.29 19.89 -0.31
C ALA A 22 3.87 21.33 -0.27
N THR A 23 4.25 21.82 0.91
CA THR A 23 4.96 23.09 1.06
C THR A 23 6.34 23.04 0.40
N ALA A 24 7.10 21.95 0.59
CA ALA A 24 8.38 21.75 -0.07
C ALA A 24 8.26 21.77 -1.60
N LYS A 25 7.22 21.10 -2.14
CA LYS A 25 6.92 21.10 -3.57
C LYS A 25 6.56 22.50 -4.09
N ALA A 26 5.77 23.26 -3.35
CA ALA A 26 5.42 24.64 -3.72
C ALA A 26 6.64 25.56 -3.77
N LEU A 27 7.58 25.36 -2.84
CA LEU A 27 8.84 26.11 -2.75
C LEU A 27 9.93 25.58 -3.70
N LYS A 28 9.68 24.49 -4.44
CA LYS A 28 10.66 23.80 -5.31
C LYS A 28 11.95 23.39 -4.59
N ILE A 29 11.85 23.03 -3.31
CA ILE A 29 12.98 22.63 -2.47
C ILE A 29 12.74 21.20 -1.96
N PRO A 30 13.78 20.36 -1.83
CA PRO A 30 13.64 19.05 -1.17
C PRO A 30 13.14 19.17 0.28
N VAL A 31 12.38 18.19 0.74
CA VAL A 31 11.79 18.18 2.10
C VAL A 31 12.87 18.28 3.19
N TYR A 32 14.03 17.63 3.00
CA TYR A 32 15.12 17.67 3.97
C TYR A 32 15.73 19.08 4.07
N SER A 33 15.93 19.76 2.93
CA SER A 33 16.47 21.13 2.90
C SER A 33 15.47 22.14 3.46
N LEU A 34 14.17 21.93 3.25
CA LEU A 34 13.12 22.74 3.88
C LEU A 34 13.20 22.65 5.41
N ARG A 35 13.33 21.44 5.95
CA ARG A 35 13.47 21.23 7.41
C ARG A 35 14.71 21.91 7.97
N ALA A 36 15.86 21.72 7.34
CA ALA A 36 17.12 22.31 7.80
C ALA A 36 17.03 23.84 7.81
N ARG A 37 16.51 24.43 6.73
CA ARG A 37 16.35 25.88 6.61
C ARG A 37 15.33 26.45 7.59
N LEU A 38 14.24 25.73 7.83
CA LEU A 38 13.20 26.12 8.77
C LEU A 38 13.72 26.13 10.20
N LEU A 39 14.50 25.11 10.60
CA LEU A 39 15.15 25.07 11.91
C LEU A 39 16.19 26.19 12.05
N SER A 40 17.06 26.39 11.05
CA SER A 40 18.07 27.46 11.11
C SER A 40 17.44 28.85 11.16
N SER A 41 16.42 29.11 10.34
CA SER A 41 15.75 30.42 10.31
C SER A 41 14.97 30.67 11.59
N ALA A 42 14.35 29.64 12.18
CA ALA A 42 13.67 29.74 13.48
C ALA A 42 14.65 30.06 14.62
N ILE A 43 15.79 29.36 14.69
CA ILE A 43 16.83 29.59 15.71
C ILE A 43 17.41 31.01 15.57
N ASN A 44 17.77 31.42 14.35
CA ASN A 44 18.39 32.72 14.10
C ASN A 44 17.48 33.91 14.41
N LEU A 45 16.16 33.71 14.37
CA LEU A 45 15.16 34.75 14.66
C LEU A 45 14.55 34.62 16.05
N GLY A 46 14.90 33.58 16.82
CA GLY A 46 14.29 33.29 18.12
C GLY A 46 12.79 32.98 18.04
N GLU A 47 12.29 32.54 16.87
CA GLU A 47 10.88 32.28 16.64
C GLU A 47 10.56 30.78 16.73
N ILE A 48 9.33 30.46 17.13
CA ILE A 48 8.84 29.07 17.13
C ILE A 48 8.60 28.62 15.67
N PRO A 49 9.16 27.46 15.27
CA PRO A 49 8.96 26.94 13.92
C PRO A 49 7.47 26.62 13.63
N PRO A 50 6.96 26.93 12.43
CA PRO A 50 5.55 26.71 12.10
C PRO A 50 5.19 25.22 12.12
N GLN A 51 4.03 24.91 12.71
CA GLN A 51 3.45 23.58 12.67
C GLN A 51 2.68 23.38 11.36
N PHE A 52 2.99 22.31 10.64
CA PHE A 52 2.29 21.95 9.42
C PHE A 52 1.03 21.15 9.73
N ALA A 53 -0.05 21.41 8.99
CA ALA A 53 -1.25 20.59 9.04
C ALA A 53 -0.89 19.11 8.80
N LYS A 54 -1.19 18.26 9.79
CA LYS A 54 -1.03 16.79 9.68
C LYS A 54 -2.15 16.23 8.81
N THR A 55 -2.15 16.55 7.51
CA THR A 55 -3.04 15.90 6.56
C THR A 55 -2.50 14.49 6.32
N ARG A 56 -3.05 13.51 7.05
CA ARG A 56 -2.84 12.10 6.73
C ARG A 56 -3.31 11.93 5.30
N VAL A 57 -2.39 11.66 4.37
CA VAL A 57 -2.77 11.24 3.02
C VAL A 57 -3.54 9.95 3.19
N VAL A 58 -4.86 10.04 3.22
CA VAL A 58 -5.73 8.88 3.14
C VAL A 58 -5.54 8.37 1.73
N LYS A 59 -4.51 7.53 1.53
CA LYS A 59 -4.44 6.70 0.33
C LYS A 59 -5.76 5.94 0.31
N LYS A 60 -6.64 6.30 -0.61
CA LYS A 60 -7.76 5.45 -1.03
C LYS A 60 -7.10 4.22 -1.66
N VAL A 61 -6.61 3.31 -0.82
CA VAL A 61 -6.28 1.96 -1.26
C VAL A 61 -7.63 1.38 -1.61
N ALA A 62 -7.97 1.42 -2.90
CA ALA A 62 -9.10 0.68 -3.42
C ALA A 62 -8.98 -0.72 -2.83
N LYS A 63 -9.96 -1.12 -2.01
CA LYS A 63 -9.93 -2.43 -1.33
C LYS A 63 -9.64 -3.45 -2.42
N ALA A 64 -8.44 -4.03 -2.41
CA ALA A 64 -8.01 -4.89 -3.49
C ALA A 64 -9.04 -6.02 -3.59
N LYS A 65 -9.77 -6.07 -4.70
CA LYS A 65 -10.76 -7.12 -4.96
C LYS A 65 -10.03 -8.44 -4.78
N LYS A 66 -10.39 -9.22 -3.76
CA LYS A 66 -9.72 -10.50 -3.46
C LYS A 66 -9.74 -11.32 -4.74
N ARG A 67 -8.56 -11.58 -5.32
CA ARG A 67 -8.44 -12.29 -6.60
C ARG A 67 -9.02 -13.70 -6.42
N LYS A 68 -9.96 -14.07 -7.29
CA LYS A 68 -10.33 -15.47 -7.52
C LYS A 68 -9.36 -16.03 -8.54
N LEU A 69 -8.90 -17.26 -8.33
CA LEU A 69 -8.06 -17.98 -9.28
C LEU A 69 -8.87 -19.16 -9.79
N ASP A 70 -9.12 -19.18 -11.10
CA ASP A 70 -9.71 -20.33 -11.77
C ASP A 70 -8.55 -21.25 -12.21
N ASP A 71 -8.60 -22.50 -11.80
CA ASP A 71 -7.58 -23.51 -12.14
C ASP A 71 -8.26 -24.86 -12.44
N THR A 72 -7.47 -25.88 -12.78
CA THR A 72 -7.95 -27.24 -13.02
C THR A 72 -7.24 -28.25 -12.11
N LEU A 73 -7.96 -29.28 -11.70
CA LEU A 73 -7.37 -30.39 -10.95
C LEU A 73 -6.42 -31.19 -11.86
N ARG A 74 -5.16 -31.34 -11.43
CA ARG A 74 -4.12 -32.08 -12.15
C ARG A 74 -3.77 -33.37 -11.40
N ALA A 75 -3.26 -34.36 -12.13
CA ALA A 75 -2.70 -35.57 -11.52
C ALA A 75 -1.43 -35.25 -10.70
N ALA A 76 -1.17 -36.06 -9.67
CA ALA A 76 0.05 -35.99 -8.87
C ALA A 76 1.31 -35.95 -9.75
N GLY A 77 2.29 -35.11 -9.35
CA GLY A 77 3.57 -34.98 -10.03
C GLY A 77 3.61 -34.01 -11.22
N LYS A 78 2.49 -33.49 -11.72
CA LYS A 78 2.46 -32.46 -12.80
C LYS A 78 2.50 -31.01 -12.28
N ALA A 79 3.26 -30.75 -11.22
CA ALA A 79 3.49 -29.40 -10.73
C ALA A 79 4.58 -28.72 -11.56
N GLY A 80 4.25 -27.65 -12.29
CA GLY A 80 5.25 -26.80 -12.95
C GLY A 80 6.16 -26.12 -11.91
N ASN A 81 7.39 -25.78 -12.33
CA ASN A 81 8.55 -25.35 -11.53
C ASN A 81 8.38 -24.05 -10.71
N SER A 82 7.37 -23.97 -9.85
CA SER A 82 7.05 -22.78 -9.05
C SER A 82 6.64 -23.18 -7.64
N LYS A 83 6.97 -22.32 -6.65
CA LYS A 83 6.70 -22.42 -5.21
C LYS A 83 5.19 -22.51 -4.88
N ARG A 84 4.52 -23.55 -5.35
CA ARG A 84 3.07 -23.78 -5.19
C ARG A 84 2.81 -24.62 -3.95
N VAL A 85 1.67 -24.35 -3.30
CA VAL A 85 1.12 -25.22 -2.25
C VAL A 85 0.69 -26.52 -2.91
N ILE A 86 1.31 -27.63 -2.53
CA ILE A 86 0.94 -28.97 -3.00
C ILE A 86 -0.12 -29.51 -2.04
N ILE A 87 -1.31 -29.81 -2.57
CA ILE A 87 -2.39 -30.46 -1.81
C ILE A 87 -2.38 -31.94 -2.20
N PRO A 88 -2.37 -32.87 -1.24
CA PRO A 88 -2.41 -34.30 -1.52
C PRO A 88 -3.62 -34.70 -2.37
N GLN A 89 -3.42 -35.63 -3.29
CA GLN A 89 -4.45 -36.04 -4.26
C GLN A 89 -5.64 -36.76 -3.61
N TYR A 90 -5.40 -37.56 -2.56
CA TYR A 90 -6.44 -38.34 -1.88
C TYR A 90 -7.60 -37.48 -1.34
N ILE A 91 -7.32 -36.22 -0.95
CA ILE A 91 -8.36 -35.28 -0.47
C ILE A 91 -9.39 -35.01 -1.56
N PHE A 92 -8.96 -34.91 -2.81
CA PHE A 92 -9.86 -34.67 -3.93
C PHE A 92 -10.59 -35.95 -4.36
N GLU A 93 -9.96 -37.11 -4.20
CA GLU A 93 -10.57 -38.41 -4.46
C GLU A 93 -11.71 -38.71 -3.49
N GLU A 94 -11.53 -38.43 -2.19
CA GLU A 94 -12.60 -38.54 -1.18
C GLU A 94 -13.79 -37.62 -1.47
N LEU A 95 -13.54 -36.47 -2.09
CA LEU A 95 -14.56 -35.51 -2.50
C LEU A 95 -15.22 -35.85 -3.85
N GLY A 96 -14.79 -36.93 -4.52
CA GLY A 96 -15.27 -37.32 -5.85
C GLY A 96 -14.89 -36.34 -6.95
N TRP A 97 -13.78 -35.60 -6.80
CA TRP A 97 -13.29 -34.65 -7.79
C TRP A 97 -12.29 -35.34 -8.72
N ASN A 98 -12.53 -35.22 -10.02
CA ASN A 98 -11.77 -35.90 -11.05
C ASN A 98 -10.73 -34.96 -11.69
N LYS A 99 -9.67 -35.55 -12.22
CA LYS A 99 -8.67 -34.83 -13.02
C LYS A 99 -9.36 -34.10 -14.17
N GLY A 100 -9.05 -32.81 -14.34
CA GLY A 100 -9.67 -31.95 -15.35
C GLY A 100 -10.87 -31.16 -14.86
N ASP A 101 -11.38 -31.43 -13.66
CA ASP A 101 -12.42 -30.61 -13.05
C ASP A 101 -11.93 -29.17 -12.88
N LYS A 102 -12.79 -28.21 -13.24
CA LYS A 102 -12.56 -26.78 -12.98
C LYS A 102 -12.72 -26.53 -11.50
N ILE A 103 -11.78 -25.79 -10.92
CA ILE A 103 -11.80 -25.41 -9.50
C ILE A 103 -11.61 -23.90 -9.38
N VAL A 104 -12.25 -23.31 -8.38
CA VAL A 104 -12.10 -21.90 -8.02
C VAL A 104 -11.40 -21.83 -6.67
N ILE A 105 -10.24 -21.18 -6.64
CA ILE A 105 -9.44 -20.98 -5.44
C ILE A 105 -9.60 -19.53 -4.99
N ARG A 106 -10.03 -19.33 -3.75
CA ARG A 106 -10.15 -17.99 -3.15
C ARG A 106 -9.57 -17.95 -1.73
N ARG A 107 -9.01 -16.80 -1.35
CA ARG A 107 -8.56 -16.55 0.02
C ARG A 107 -9.71 -16.01 0.88
N SER A 108 -9.92 -16.62 2.04
CA SER A 108 -10.81 -16.14 3.10
C SER A 108 -9.98 -15.67 4.29
N GLY A 109 -9.91 -14.35 4.50
CA GLY A 109 -9.06 -13.77 5.55
C GLY A 109 -7.57 -13.91 5.26
N LYS A 110 -6.75 -13.99 6.31
CA LYS A 110 -5.28 -14.08 6.22
C LYS A 110 -4.79 -15.52 5.98
N ASN A 111 -5.42 -16.51 6.63
CA ASN A 111 -4.86 -17.86 6.76
C ASN A 111 -5.71 -18.96 6.10
N LYS A 112 -6.94 -18.67 5.65
CA LYS A 112 -7.83 -19.69 5.08
C LYS A 112 -7.88 -19.59 3.55
N ILE A 113 -7.70 -20.72 2.88
CA ILE A 113 -7.91 -20.90 1.44
C ILE A 113 -9.16 -21.75 1.29
N ILE A 114 -10.06 -21.35 0.38
CA ILE A 114 -11.26 -22.09 0.03
C ILE A 114 -11.11 -22.53 -1.42
N ILE A 115 -11.31 -23.82 -1.67
CA ILE A 115 -11.31 -24.42 -2.98
C ILE A 115 -12.72 -24.94 -3.22
N GLU A 116 -13.33 -24.50 -4.30
CA GLU A 116 -14.71 -24.82 -4.65
C GLU A 116 -14.75 -25.42 -6.06
N LYS A 117 -15.50 -26.50 -6.24
CA LYS A 117 -15.91 -26.95 -7.57
C LYS A 117 -17.15 -26.14 -7.97
N PRO A 118 -17.09 -25.29 -9.01
CA PRO A 118 -18.25 -24.57 -9.48
C PRO A 118 -19.29 -25.59 -9.95
N ALA A 119 -20.56 -25.39 -9.59
CA ALA A 119 -21.64 -26.22 -10.11
C ALA A 119 -21.62 -26.15 -11.65
N SER A 120 -21.63 -27.31 -12.31
CA SER A 120 -21.89 -27.37 -13.75
C SER A 120 -23.27 -26.75 -13.99
N LYS A 121 -23.31 -25.67 -14.77
CA LYS A 121 -24.55 -25.21 -15.38
C LYS A 121 -24.99 -26.22 -16.44
#